data_AF-A0A2D9N509-F1
#
_entry.id   AF-A0A2D9N509-F1
#
_cell.length_a   1.000
_cell.length_b   1.000
_cell.length_c   1.000
_cell.angle_alpha   90.00
_cell.angle_beta   90.00
_cell.angle_gamma   90.00
#
_symmetry.space_group_name_H-M   'P 1'
#
loop_
_entity.id
_entity.type
_entity.pdbx_description
1 polymer ?
#
loop_
_entity_poly.entity_id
_entity_poly.type
_entity_poly.pdbx_seq_one_letter_code
_entity_poly.pdbx_strand_id
1 'polypeptide(L)'
;MSFIDYFCISAIYYHIIVGNFLTRTLMIKKLLPKICTATFVFFFCINFSSAQVGIGTTTPQPGSILDISTADKGLLVPRVNIANLSTIAPITGGATESLLVYNTNTTTGVGFHYWNGSLWIPIISKDWKQGGNIGTVPANDFIGTIDNMDLRFRTNNIERLEITNSGLLRAFAPGSVTTPLLSWDIDVDTGIFRGADDQLNLGAGGLEFISLQENANDVLVINETGVDMNTRIETSNKTNALFVDGANDNVGLGTGAPNASAQLEIADTNKGILINRVALTATNSAAPVTTPATGLLVYNTANASTGSTQVLPGFYYWDGSRWIAMGGTGGKDWSLEGNAGTNAGVNFIGTTDNTDFVLRTNDTERLRFLSAGNAGLGSAPYTNVALRVNDGSDYGIVTETSTTGGGVLALESGSGDALSGQNSGTGLGVFGYAANTHGMYATTAYTGGAFLTGGII
;
A
#
# COMPACT_ATOMS: atom_id res chain seq x y z
N MET A 1 -63.08 -15.29 -60.98
CA MET A 1 -63.48 -15.53 -62.38
C MET A 1 -64.68 -16.47 -62.32
N SER A 2 -65.88 -15.97 -62.65
CA SER A 2 -67.17 -16.57 -62.31
C SER A 2 -67.62 -17.65 -63.31
N PHE A 3 -68.10 -18.76 -62.76
CA PHE A 3 -68.53 -19.97 -63.47
C PHE A 3 -70.05 -19.91 -63.71
N ILE A 4 -70.47 -19.16 -64.73
CA ILE A 4 -71.81 -19.22 -65.32
C ILE A 4 -71.56 -19.18 -66.83
N ASP A 5 -71.78 -20.32 -67.49
CA ASP A 5 -71.99 -20.54 -68.93
C ASP A 5 -71.45 -21.90 -69.37
N TYR A 6 -72.03 -23.00 -68.87
CA TYR A 6 -71.92 -24.33 -69.54
C TYR A 6 -73.01 -25.29 -69.04
N PHE A 7 -74.28 -24.88 -69.06
CA PHE A 7 -75.41 -25.82 -68.91
C PHE A 7 -76.69 -25.27 -69.55
N CYS A 8 -76.76 -25.29 -70.88
CA CYS A 8 -78.03 -25.23 -71.62
C CYS A 8 -77.82 -25.61 -73.10
N ILE A 9 -77.58 -26.90 -73.38
CA ILE A 9 -77.99 -27.64 -74.59
C ILE A 9 -77.78 -29.11 -74.21
N SER A 10 -78.80 -29.75 -73.65
CA SER A 10 -78.95 -31.23 -73.54
C SER A 10 -80.12 -31.58 -72.60
N ALA A 11 -81.31 -31.03 -72.83
CA ALA A 11 -82.57 -31.57 -72.28
C ALA A 11 -83.76 -30.73 -72.76
N ILE A 12 -84.05 -30.74 -74.06
CA ILE A 12 -85.41 -30.42 -74.52
C ILE A 12 -85.95 -31.66 -75.22
N TYR A 13 -86.72 -32.39 -74.42
CA TYR A 13 -87.99 -32.98 -74.81
C TYR A 13 -87.99 -33.88 -76.05
N TYR A 14 -87.48 -35.08 -75.79
CA TYR A 14 -88.12 -36.31 -76.21
C TYR A 14 -89.62 -36.28 -75.81
N HIS A 15 -90.53 -35.92 -76.72
CA HIS A 15 -91.92 -36.39 -76.82
C HIS A 15 -92.54 -35.84 -78.12
N ILE A 16 -93.25 -36.71 -78.85
CA ILE A 16 -93.96 -36.50 -80.14
C ILE A 16 -93.15 -36.94 -81.38
N ILE A 17 -93.15 -38.24 -81.70
CA ILE A 17 -93.94 -38.85 -82.81
C ILE A 17 -93.69 -40.37 -82.82
N VAL A 18 -94.80 -41.10 -82.86
CA VAL A 18 -94.93 -42.54 -83.02
C VAL A 18 -94.44 -42.98 -84.40
N GLY A 19 -93.57 -44.00 -84.46
CA GLY A 19 -93.13 -44.63 -85.72
C GLY A 19 -92.17 -45.80 -85.54
N ASN A 20 -92.70 -46.97 -85.18
CA ASN A 20 -92.24 -48.35 -85.44
C ASN A 20 -90.72 -48.67 -85.56
N PHE A 21 -90.16 -49.41 -84.59
CA PHE A 21 -89.82 -50.86 -84.68
C PHE A 21 -88.97 -51.34 -83.47
N LEU A 22 -89.55 -52.27 -82.72
CA LEU A 22 -88.97 -53.41 -81.97
C LEU A 22 -87.55 -53.37 -81.35
N THR A 23 -87.56 -53.48 -80.00
CA THR A 23 -86.76 -54.39 -79.13
C THR A 23 -85.22 -54.30 -79.04
N ARG A 24 -84.70 -54.03 -77.82
CA ARG A 24 -83.91 -55.01 -77.04
C ARG A 24 -83.58 -54.54 -75.61
N THR A 25 -84.32 -55.10 -74.67
CA THR A 25 -84.11 -55.11 -73.23
C THR A 25 -82.96 -56.05 -72.87
N LEU A 26 -81.67 -55.63 -72.91
CA LEU A 26 -80.57 -56.45 -72.35
C LEU A 26 -79.24 -55.74 -72.00
N MET A 27 -79.20 -54.40 -71.83
CA MET A 27 -77.95 -53.69 -71.50
C MET A 27 -77.95 -52.88 -70.19
N ILE A 28 -79.05 -52.84 -69.44
CA ILE A 28 -79.17 -51.94 -68.27
C ILE A 28 -78.71 -52.56 -66.94
N LYS A 29 -78.65 -53.89 -66.80
CA LYS A 29 -78.41 -54.55 -65.50
C LYS A 29 -76.93 -54.82 -65.13
N LYS A 30 -75.94 -54.61 -66.02
CA LYS A 30 -74.50 -54.81 -65.72
C LYS A 30 -73.66 -53.53 -65.67
N LEU A 31 -74.22 -52.39 -66.09
CA LEU A 31 -73.50 -51.11 -66.17
C LEU A 31 -73.74 -50.22 -64.93
N LEU A 32 -74.94 -50.28 -64.33
CA LEU A 32 -75.32 -49.43 -63.19
C LEU A 32 -74.41 -49.58 -61.94
N PRO A 33 -74.01 -50.79 -61.49
CA PRO A 33 -73.15 -50.91 -60.30
C PRO A 33 -71.73 -50.39 -60.55
N LYS A 34 -71.18 -50.60 -61.75
CA LYS A 34 -69.82 -50.14 -62.12
C LYS A 34 -69.76 -48.63 -62.30
N ILE A 35 -70.84 -48.02 -62.80
CA ILE A 35 -70.98 -46.56 -62.88
C ILE A 35 -71.13 -45.99 -61.47
N CYS A 36 -71.98 -46.55 -60.60
CA CYS A 36 -72.11 -46.04 -59.23
C CYS A 36 -70.82 -46.21 -58.39
N THR A 37 -70.07 -47.31 -58.51
CA THR A 37 -68.77 -47.45 -57.83
C THR A 37 -67.70 -46.53 -58.42
N ALA A 38 -67.67 -46.33 -59.75
CA ALA A 38 -66.75 -45.38 -60.39
C ALA A 38 -67.08 -43.92 -60.02
N THR A 39 -68.36 -43.55 -59.92
CA THR A 39 -68.79 -42.21 -59.50
C THR A 39 -68.55 -41.97 -58.02
N PHE A 40 -68.71 -42.99 -57.15
CA PHE A 40 -68.40 -42.88 -55.72
C PHE A 40 -66.89 -42.79 -55.44
N VAL A 41 -66.06 -43.51 -56.20
CA VAL A 41 -64.59 -43.37 -56.15
C VAL A 41 -64.14 -42.02 -56.73
N PHE A 42 -64.77 -41.53 -57.81
CA PHE A 42 -64.47 -40.22 -58.39
C PHE A 42 -64.86 -39.05 -57.46
N PHE A 43 -65.93 -39.18 -56.68
CA PHE A 43 -66.36 -38.17 -55.69
C PHE A 43 -65.54 -38.19 -54.38
N PHE A 44 -64.92 -39.33 -54.02
CA PHE A 44 -64.05 -39.41 -52.84
C PHE A 44 -62.61 -38.95 -53.13
N CYS A 45 -62.18 -38.94 -54.40
CA CYS A 45 -60.84 -38.50 -54.82
C CYS A 45 -60.66 -36.97 -54.95
N ILE A 46 -61.71 -36.15 -54.75
CA ILE A 46 -61.68 -34.70 -54.97
C ILE A 46 -61.58 -33.84 -53.68
N ASN A 47 -61.35 -34.44 -52.52
CA ASN A 47 -61.32 -33.73 -51.22
C ASN A 47 -59.92 -33.49 -50.62
N PHE A 48 -58.91 -33.16 -51.43
CA PHE A 48 -57.64 -32.60 -50.94
C PHE A 48 -57.01 -31.61 -51.94
N SER A 49 -57.77 -30.62 -52.43
CA SER A 49 -57.16 -29.49 -53.14
C SER A 49 -56.88 -28.35 -52.14
N SER A 50 -55.63 -28.27 -51.68
CA SER A 50 -55.17 -27.10 -50.92
C SER A 50 -55.21 -25.86 -51.84
N ALA A 51 -55.82 -24.76 -51.40
CA ALA A 51 -55.95 -23.51 -52.16
C ALA A 51 -54.64 -22.67 -52.22
N GLN A 52 -53.48 -23.35 -52.23
CA GLN A 52 -52.16 -22.73 -52.20
C GLN A 52 -51.66 -22.48 -53.61
N VAL A 53 -50.99 -21.35 -53.82
CA VAL A 53 -50.33 -21.02 -55.09
C VAL A 53 -48.85 -21.41 -54.99
N GLY A 54 -48.44 -22.41 -55.76
CA GLY A 54 -47.03 -22.71 -55.99
C GLY A 54 -46.54 -22.04 -57.26
N ILE A 55 -45.41 -21.32 -57.19
CA ILE A 55 -44.69 -20.80 -58.36
C ILE A 55 -43.30 -21.43 -58.36
N GLY A 56 -43.00 -22.28 -59.34
CA GLY A 56 -41.72 -23.00 -59.40
C GLY A 56 -41.62 -24.23 -58.47
N THR A 57 -42.71 -24.61 -57.80
CA THR A 57 -42.85 -25.84 -57.01
C THR A 57 -44.21 -26.48 -57.25
N THR A 58 -44.26 -27.81 -57.33
CA THR A 58 -45.52 -28.59 -57.40
C THR A 58 -46.00 -29.05 -56.02
N THR A 59 -45.20 -28.82 -54.97
CA THR A 59 -45.51 -29.12 -53.58
C THR A 59 -45.26 -27.88 -52.73
N PRO A 60 -46.17 -26.88 -52.75
CA PRO A 60 -46.05 -25.71 -51.90
C PRO A 60 -45.93 -26.11 -50.42
N GLN A 61 -45.09 -25.40 -49.66
CA GLN A 61 -44.95 -25.64 -48.23
C GLN A 61 -46.31 -25.49 -47.52
N PRO A 62 -46.75 -26.46 -46.69
CA PRO A 62 -48.11 -26.46 -46.12
C PRO A 62 -48.51 -25.21 -45.32
N GLY A 63 -47.54 -24.45 -44.82
CA GLY A 63 -47.74 -23.21 -44.06
C GLY A 63 -47.90 -21.94 -44.89
N SER A 64 -47.83 -21.99 -46.22
CA SER A 64 -47.93 -20.79 -47.08
C SER A 64 -49.15 -20.84 -47.99
N ILE A 65 -49.74 -19.66 -48.25
CA ILE A 65 -50.74 -19.51 -49.32
C ILE A 65 -50.09 -19.23 -50.67
N LEU A 66 -48.86 -18.73 -50.67
CA LEU A 66 -48.01 -18.52 -51.84
C LEU A 66 -46.60 -19.04 -51.51
N ASP A 67 -46.13 -20.04 -52.26
CA ASP A 67 -44.77 -20.57 -52.19
C ASP A 67 -44.07 -20.32 -53.53
N ILE A 68 -42.90 -19.67 -53.50
CA ILE A 68 -42.11 -19.34 -54.68
C ILE A 68 -40.74 -20.00 -54.53
N SER A 69 -40.44 -20.98 -55.37
CA SER A 69 -39.19 -21.74 -55.33
C SER A 69 -38.39 -21.54 -56.61
N THR A 70 -37.23 -20.87 -56.49
CA THR A 70 -36.25 -20.70 -57.57
C THR A 70 -34.84 -20.63 -56.97
N ALA A 71 -33.80 -20.99 -57.73
CA ALA A 71 -32.42 -20.95 -57.25
C ALA A 71 -31.76 -19.55 -57.39
N ASP A 72 -32.26 -18.73 -58.32
CA ASP A 72 -31.58 -17.53 -58.80
C ASP A 72 -32.51 -16.32 -59.05
N LYS A 73 -33.82 -16.42 -58.75
CA LYS A 73 -34.79 -15.33 -58.92
C LYS A 73 -35.41 -14.92 -57.58
N GLY A 74 -35.89 -13.69 -57.53
CA GLY A 74 -36.59 -13.12 -56.38
C GLY A 74 -37.99 -12.61 -56.72
N LEU A 75 -38.73 -12.19 -55.70
CA LEU A 75 -40.01 -11.49 -55.86
C LEU A 75 -39.77 -9.99 -56.03
N LEU A 76 -40.19 -9.43 -57.17
CA LEU A 76 -40.21 -7.98 -57.36
C LEU A 76 -41.52 -7.42 -56.79
N VAL A 77 -41.45 -6.73 -55.67
CA VAL A 77 -42.59 -6.02 -55.06
C VAL A 77 -42.83 -4.67 -55.73
N PRO A 78 -44.03 -4.07 -55.60
CA PRO A 78 -44.32 -2.74 -56.14
C PRO A 78 -43.31 -1.69 -55.65
N ARG A 79 -42.76 -0.91 -56.60
CA ARG A 79 -41.84 0.19 -56.30
C ARG A 79 -42.62 1.50 -56.34
N VAL A 80 -42.68 2.20 -55.21
CA VAL A 80 -43.53 3.39 -55.05
C VAL A 80 -42.76 4.53 -54.41
N ASN A 81 -43.05 5.77 -54.82
CA ASN A 81 -42.46 6.96 -54.23
C ASN A 81 -43.36 7.43 -53.06
N ILE A 82 -42.95 7.15 -51.83
CA ILE A 82 -43.72 7.51 -50.63
C ILE A 82 -43.23 8.86 -50.10
N ALA A 83 -43.89 9.95 -50.49
CA ALA A 83 -43.50 11.30 -50.08
C ALA A 83 -43.79 11.60 -48.60
N ASN A 84 -44.77 10.92 -47.98
CA ASN A 84 -45.13 11.07 -46.58
C ASN A 84 -45.43 9.70 -45.97
N LEU A 85 -44.57 9.24 -45.04
CA LEU A 85 -44.72 7.95 -44.38
C LEU A 85 -45.98 7.87 -43.49
N SER A 86 -46.61 8.99 -43.16
CA SER A 86 -47.80 9.03 -42.31
C SER A 86 -49.12 8.90 -43.06
N THR A 87 -49.07 8.64 -44.37
CA THR A 87 -50.27 8.51 -45.21
C THR A 87 -50.14 7.32 -46.14
N ILE A 88 -51.26 6.67 -46.47
CA ILE A 88 -51.29 5.51 -47.37
C ILE A 88 -50.88 5.86 -48.82
N ALA A 89 -51.02 7.14 -49.20
CA ALA A 89 -50.60 7.63 -50.51
C ALA A 89 -49.12 7.29 -50.79
N PRO A 90 -48.76 6.86 -52.01
CA PRO A 90 -49.54 6.93 -53.26
C PRO A 90 -50.46 5.73 -53.53
N ILE A 91 -50.54 4.76 -52.61
CA ILE A 91 -51.42 3.59 -52.79
C ILE A 91 -52.88 4.04 -52.71
N THR A 92 -53.69 3.60 -53.66
CA THR A 92 -55.13 3.90 -53.76
C THR A 92 -55.93 2.60 -53.81
N GLY A 93 -57.20 2.64 -53.43
CA GLY A 93 -58.08 1.45 -53.42
C GLY A 93 -58.19 0.70 -52.08
N GLY A 94 -57.58 1.22 -51.01
CA GLY A 94 -57.72 0.71 -49.65
C GLY A 94 -56.43 0.83 -48.84
N ALA A 95 -56.55 0.84 -47.51
CA ALA A 95 -55.43 0.91 -46.56
C ALA A 95 -55.24 -0.43 -45.84
N THR A 96 -55.20 -1.52 -46.61
CA THR A 96 -55.02 -2.86 -46.04
C THR A 96 -53.66 -2.95 -45.35
N GLU A 97 -53.67 -3.36 -44.08
CA GLU A 97 -52.43 -3.61 -43.33
C GLU A 97 -51.60 -4.72 -44.00
N SER A 98 -50.29 -4.68 -43.78
CA SER A 98 -49.31 -5.64 -44.33
C SER A 98 -49.05 -5.55 -45.83
N LEU A 99 -49.45 -4.46 -46.50
CA LEU A 99 -48.99 -4.18 -47.86
C LEU A 99 -47.47 -3.94 -47.86
N LEU A 100 -46.73 -4.74 -48.63
CA LEU A 100 -45.28 -4.63 -48.80
C LEU A 100 -44.92 -3.93 -50.11
N VAL A 101 -44.09 -2.89 -50.02
CA VAL A 101 -43.60 -2.14 -51.17
C VAL A 101 -42.12 -1.80 -51.01
N TYR A 102 -41.47 -1.41 -52.10
CA TYR A 102 -40.14 -0.83 -52.08
C TYR A 102 -40.26 0.69 -52.28
N ASN A 103 -40.00 1.47 -51.23
CA ASN A 103 -39.98 2.93 -51.30
C ASN A 103 -38.78 3.41 -52.12
N THR A 104 -39.02 4.26 -53.12
CA THR A 104 -37.98 4.84 -53.98
C THR A 104 -37.61 6.28 -53.60
N ASN A 105 -38.28 6.87 -52.61
CA ASN A 105 -38.02 8.24 -52.19
C ASN A 105 -36.72 8.34 -51.35
N THR A 106 -35.77 9.16 -51.79
CA THR A 106 -34.47 9.35 -51.11
C THR A 106 -34.54 10.22 -49.86
N THR A 107 -35.61 11.01 -49.70
CA THR A 107 -35.83 11.88 -48.54
C THR A 107 -36.52 11.15 -47.39
N THR A 108 -37.51 10.29 -47.67
CA THR A 108 -38.23 9.50 -46.66
C THR A 108 -37.63 8.11 -46.42
N GLY A 109 -36.53 7.78 -47.10
CA GLY A 109 -35.78 6.54 -46.92
C GLY A 109 -36.08 5.49 -47.98
N VAL A 110 -35.09 5.17 -48.80
CA VAL A 110 -35.18 4.11 -49.83
C VAL A 110 -35.13 2.74 -49.15
N GLY A 111 -36.00 1.81 -49.57
CA GLY A 111 -35.97 0.43 -49.10
C GLY A 111 -37.34 -0.20 -48.95
N PHE A 112 -37.39 -1.43 -48.44
CA PHE A 112 -38.65 -2.10 -48.16
C PHE A 112 -39.43 -1.39 -47.05
N HIS A 113 -40.72 -1.19 -47.28
CA HIS A 113 -41.65 -0.62 -46.30
C HIS A 113 -42.91 -1.47 -46.27
N TYR A 114 -43.50 -1.64 -45.10
CA TYR A 114 -44.82 -2.20 -44.96
C TYR A 114 -45.79 -1.19 -44.34
N TRP A 115 -47.06 -1.28 -44.72
CA TRP A 115 -48.12 -0.49 -44.10
C TRP A 115 -48.61 -1.17 -42.83
N ASN A 116 -48.52 -0.50 -41.67
CA ASN A 116 -49.01 -1.05 -40.39
C ASN A 116 -50.47 -0.66 -40.08
N GLY A 117 -51.22 -0.16 -41.06
CA GLY A 117 -52.56 0.39 -40.86
C GLY A 117 -52.61 1.91 -40.66
N SER A 118 -51.50 2.54 -40.26
CA SER A 118 -51.44 4.00 -39.98
C SER A 118 -50.20 4.72 -40.55
N LEU A 119 -49.06 4.03 -40.61
CA LEU A 119 -47.78 4.55 -41.09
C LEU A 119 -47.10 3.51 -41.99
N TRP A 120 -46.27 4.00 -42.90
CA TRP A 120 -45.27 3.20 -43.60
C TRP A 120 -44.07 2.99 -42.68
N ILE A 121 -43.85 1.73 -42.29
CA ILE A 121 -42.74 1.35 -41.44
C ILE A 121 -41.58 0.85 -42.33
N PRO A 122 -40.41 1.49 -42.28
CA PRO A 122 -39.23 0.99 -42.99
C PRO A 122 -38.79 -0.35 -42.39
N ILE A 123 -38.48 -1.30 -43.25
CA ILE A 123 -37.78 -2.53 -42.88
C ILE A 123 -36.28 -2.25 -43.02
N ILE A 124 -35.74 -1.57 -42.02
CA ILE A 124 -34.30 -1.32 -41.88
C ILE A 124 -33.79 -2.00 -40.61
N SER A 125 -32.57 -2.53 -40.66
CA SER A 125 -31.88 -2.97 -39.45
C SER A 125 -30.94 -1.87 -38.98
N LYS A 126 -31.31 -1.22 -37.87
CA LYS A 126 -30.44 -0.30 -37.11
C LYS A 126 -29.93 -0.92 -35.80
N ASP A 127 -30.09 -2.23 -35.65
CA ASP A 127 -29.73 -2.93 -34.43
C ASP A 127 -28.22 -3.04 -34.29
N TRP A 128 -27.75 -3.09 -33.04
CA TRP A 128 -26.36 -3.47 -32.78
C TRP A 128 -26.21 -4.97 -33.01
N LYS A 129 -25.33 -5.35 -33.95
CA LYS A 129 -25.16 -6.75 -34.35
C LYS A 129 -24.18 -7.47 -33.43
N GLN A 130 -24.35 -8.78 -33.25
CA GLN A 130 -23.45 -9.61 -32.42
C GLN A 130 -21.99 -9.60 -32.91
N GLY A 131 -21.76 -9.41 -34.21
CA GLY A 131 -20.43 -9.24 -34.81
C GLY A 131 -19.95 -7.79 -34.90
N GLY A 132 -20.69 -6.84 -34.31
CA GLY A 132 -20.45 -5.41 -34.43
C GLY A 132 -20.96 -4.80 -35.74
N ASN A 133 -20.92 -3.47 -35.79
CA ASN A 133 -21.37 -2.67 -36.94
C ASN A 133 -20.15 -1.96 -37.56
N ILE A 134 -19.96 -2.08 -38.88
CA ILE A 134 -18.90 -1.39 -39.63
C ILE A 134 -19.42 -0.01 -40.06
N GLY A 135 -18.58 1.04 -39.95
CA GLY A 135 -18.86 2.38 -40.48
C GLY A 135 -19.76 3.25 -39.61
N THR A 136 -19.77 3.03 -38.30
CA THR A 136 -20.54 3.85 -37.34
C THR A 136 -20.03 5.29 -37.28
N VAL A 137 -20.94 6.22 -37.00
CA VAL A 137 -20.64 7.63 -36.72
C VAL A 137 -20.98 7.91 -35.26
N PRO A 138 -19.99 8.15 -34.36
CA PRO A 138 -20.22 8.25 -32.92
C PRO A 138 -21.29 9.26 -32.45
N ALA A 139 -21.56 10.31 -33.24
CA ALA A 139 -22.59 11.30 -32.94
C ALA A 139 -24.02 10.78 -33.13
N ASN A 140 -24.23 9.75 -33.97
CA ASN A 140 -25.54 9.25 -34.37
C ASN A 140 -25.74 7.76 -34.02
N ASP A 141 -24.65 6.98 -33.96
CA ASP A 141 -24.66 5.54 -33.77
C ASP A 141 -24.01 5.19 -32.43
N PHE A 142 -24.80 4.68 -31.48
CA PHE A 142 -24.33 4.29 -30.15
C PHE A 142 -25.18 3.15 -29.57
N ILE A 143 -24.59 2.45 -28.60
CA ILE A 143 -25.32 1.58 -27.69
C ILE A 143 -25.71 2.44 -26.49
N GLY A 144 -27.01 2.66 -26.28
CA GLY A 144 -27.47 3.52 -25.20
C GLY A 144 -28.94 3.85 -25.27
N THR A 145 -29.34 4.73 -24.36
CA THR A 145 -30.67 5.31 -24.24
C THR A 145 -30.64 6.76 -24.75
N ILE A 146 -31.77 7.24 -25.28
CA ILE A 146 -31.97 8.65 -25.67
C ILE A 146 -32.98 9.37 -24.77
N ASP A 147 -33.60 8.62 -23.86
CA ASP A 147 -34.44 9.11 -22.81
C ASP A 147 -33.67 9.19 -21.49
N ASN A 148 -34.31 9.65 -20.42
CA ASN A 148 -33.69 9.83 -19.11
C ASN A 148 -33.59 8.52 -18.31
N MET A 149 -33.25 7.42 -18.99
CA MET A 149 -33.18 6.07 -18.42
C MET A 149 -31.74 5.54 -18.43
N ASP A 150 -31.44 4.70 -17.44
CA ASP A 150 -30.14 4.06 -17.29
C ASP A 150 -29.88 3.03 -18.40
N LEU A 151 -28.63 2.89 -18.84
CA LEU A 151 -28.19 1.79 -19.71
C LEU A 151 -27.68 0.63 -18.85
N ARG A 152 -28.40 -0.49 -18.86
CA ARG A 152 -28.09 -1.66 -18.01
C ARG A 152 -27.64 -2.88 -18.81
N PHE A 153 -26.49 -3.44 -18.43
CA PHE A 153 -25.93 -4.67 -18.97
C PHE A 153 -26.28 -5.87 -18.08
N ARG A 154 -26.83 -6.92 -18.72
CA ARG A 154 -27.27 -8.14 -18.03
C ARG A 154 -26.67 -9.39 -18.67
N THR A 155 -26.40 -10.41 -17.84
CA THR A 155 -26.11 -11.77 -18.30
C THR A 155 -27.04 -12.75 -17.59
N ASN A 156 -27.68 -13.65 -18.35
CA ASN A 156 -28.72 -14.54 -17.82
C ASN A 156 -29.84 -13.79 -17.06
N ASN A 157 -30.25 -12.62 -17.57
CA ASN A 157 -31.21 -11.71 -16.92
C ASN A 157 -30.78 -11.19 -15.53
N ILE A 158 -29.50 -11.29 -15.16
CA ILE A 158 -28.92 -10.76 -13.93
C ILE A 158 -28.16 -9.48 -14.25
N GLU A 159 -28.34 -8.45 -13.43
CA GLU A 159 -27.71 -7.13 -13.56
C GLU A 159 -26.22 -7.22 -13.22
N ARG A 160 -25.37 -6.67 -14.08
CA ARG A 160 -23.91 -6.73 -13.92
C ARG A 160 -23.30 -5.34 -13.81
N LEU A 161 -23.63 -4.48 -14.77
CA LEU A 161 -23.07 -3.14 -14.92
C LEU A 161 -24.16 -2.18 -15.40
N GLU A 162 -24.08 -0.93 -14.98
CA GLU A 162 -25.00 0.14 -15.38
C GLU A 162 -24.25 1.45 -15.59
N ILE A 163 -24.60 2.16 -16.65
CA ILE A 163 -24.33 3.58 -16.79
C ILE A 163 -25.64 4.29 -16.44
N THR A 164 -25.65 4.97 -15.30
CA THR A 164 -26.82 5.72 -14.83
C THR A 164 -27.10 6.92 -15.73
N ASN A 165 -28.33 7.42 -15.72
CA ASN A 165 -28.72 8.66 -16.41
C ASN A 165 -27.95 9.89 -15.89
N SER A 166 -27.35 9.81 -14.69
CA SER A 166 -26.43 10.81 -14.13
C SER A 166 -24.97 10.65 -14.55
N GLY A 167 -24.64 9.67 -15.41
CA GLY A 167 -23.29 9.43 -15.92
C GLY A 167 -22.36 8.65 -14.98
N LEU A 168 -22.89 8.08 -13.88
CA LEU A 168 -22.13 7.22 -12.98
C LEU A 168 -22.10 5.77 -13.49
N LEU A 169 -20.95 5.12 -13.37
CA LEU A 169 -20.80 3.69 -13.59
C LEU A 169 -21.07 2.93 -12.29
N ARG A 170 -21.99 1.96 -12.32
CA ARG A 170 -22.38 1.15 -11.16
C ARG A 170 -22.23 -0.33 -11.46
N ALA A 171 -21.58 -1.05 -10.55
CA ALA A 171 -21.57 -2.51 -10.54
C ALA A 171 -22.61 -3.06 -9.55
N PHE A 172 -23.16 -4.22 -9.87
CA PHE A 172 -24.17 -4.89 -9.04
C PHE A 172 -23.62 -6.08 -8.23
N ALA A 173 -22.35 -6.42 -8.44
CA ALA A 173 -21.65 -7.44 -7.67
C ALA A 173 -20.34 -6.85 -7.13
N PRO A 174 -19.98 -7.13 -5.87
CA PRO A 174 -18.74 -6.63 -5.26
C PRO A 174 -17.47 -7.26 -5.83
N GLY A 175 -17.57 -8.44 -6.44
CA GLY A 175 -16.41 -9.29 -6.73
C GLY A 175 -15.81 -9.90 -5.45
N SER A 176 -14.64 -10.52 -5.60
CA SER A 176 -13.81 -11.03 -4.51
C SER A 176 -12.34 -10.93 -4.90
N VAL A 177 -11.42 -11.24 -3.98
CA VAL A 177 -9.99 -11.27 -4.27
C VAL A 177 -9.61 -12.29 -5.36
N THR A 178 -10.34 -13.39 -5.49
CA THR A 178 -10.11 -14.42 -6.52
C THR A 178 -10.89 -14.18 -7.82
N THR A 179 -11.92 -13.33 -7.77
CA THR A 179 -12.74 -12.95 -8.92
C THR A 179 -13.15 -11.48 -8.80
N PRO A 180 -12.23 -10.53 -9.04
CA PRO A 180 -12.51 -9.11 -8.85
C PRO A 180 -13.60 -8.62 -9.79
N LEU A 181 -14.28 -7.54 -9.41
CA LEU A 181 -15.31 -6.91 -10.24
C LEU A 181 -14.72 -6.41 -11.56
N LEU A 182 -13.59 -5.69 -11.47
CA LEU A 182 -12.80 -5.29 -12.62
C LEU A 182 -11.56 -6.16 -12.64
N SER A 183 -11.47 -7.08 -13.59
CA SER A 183 -10.37 -8.02 -13.75
C SER A 183 -9.87 -8.06 -15.20
N TRP A 184 -8.82 -8.84 -15.46
CA TRP A 184 -8.28 -9.07 -16.80
C TRP A 184 -8.67 -10.44 -17.33
N ASP A 185 -8.61 -10.64 -18.65
CA ASP A 185 -9.08 -11.87 -19.31
C ASP A 185 -8.25 -13.09 -18.90
N ILE A 186 -6.93 -13.03 -19.09
CA ILE A 186 -6.02 -14.14 -18.76
C ILE A 186 -5.75 -14.19 -17.25
N ASP A 187 -5.76 -13.03 -16.58
CA ASP A 187 -5.42 -12.86 -15.17
C ASP A 187 -6.67 -12.40 -14.41
N VAL A 188 -7.53 -13.40 -14.15
CA VAL A 188 -8.88 -13.19 -13.60
C VAL A 188 -8.90 -12.92 -12.10
N ASP A 189 -7.77 -13.05 -11.41
CA ASP A 189 -7.61 -12.85 -9.97
C ASP A 189 -6.81 -11.58 -9.63
N THR A 190 -6.58 -10.73 -10.64
CA THR A 190 -5.95 -9.42 -10.50
C THR A 190 -6.94 -8.32 -10.85
N GLY A 191 -7.18 -7.39 -9.92
CA GLY A 191 -8.22 -6.40 -10.13
C GLY A 191 -8.70 -5.62 -8.91
N ILE A 192 -9.86 -4.98 -9.09
CA ILE A 192 -10.54 -4.16 -8.09
C ILE A 192 -11.82 -4.86 -7.66
N PHE A 193 -12.05 -4.93 -6.35
CA PHE A 193 -13.25 -5.50 -5.76
C PHE A 193 -13.64 -4.74 -4.49
N ARG A 194 -14.79 -5.12 -3.92
CA ARG A 194 -15.29 -4.59 -2.65
C ARG A 194 -15.42 -5.74 -1.65
N GLY A 195 -14.62 -5.74 -0.59
CA GLY A 195 -14.61 -6.79 0.44
C GLY A 195 -15.82 -6.73 1.38
N ALA A 196 -16.24 -5.53 1.77
CA ALA A 196 -17.38 -5.25 2.63
C ALA A 196 -18.07 -3.94 2.20
N ASP A 197 -19.14 -3.55 2.88
CA ASP A 197 -19.69 -2.20 2.71
C ASP A 197 -18.63 -1.16 3.12
N ASP A 198 -18.61 -0.03 2.39
CA ASP A 198 -17.68 1.08 2.63
C ASP A 198 -16.18 0.72 2.52
N GLN A 199 -15.88 -0.31 1.70
CA GLN A 199 -14.52 -0.79 1.45
C GLN A 199 -14.18 -0.83 -0.04
N LEU A 200 -12.95 -0.45 -0.42
CA LEU A 200 -12.41 -0.66 -1.77
C LEU A 200 -11.09 -1.40 -1.69
N ASN A 201 -10.98 -2.51 -2.43
CA ASN A 201 -9.85 -3.42 -2.34
C ASN A 201 -9.18 -3.59 -3.71
N LEU A 202 -7.86 -3.71 -3.69
CA LEU A 202 -7.05 -4.07 -4.85
C LEU A 202 -6.33 -5.38 -4.54
N GLY A 203 -6.45 -6.34 -5.46
CA GLY A 203 -5.83 -7.64 -5.34
C GLY A 203 -5.08 -8.06 -6.61
N ALA A 204 -4.16 -8.99 -6.45
CA ALA A 204 -3.42 -9.64 -7.52
C ALA A 204 -3.10 -11.08 -7.14
N GLY A 205 -3.23 -12.03 -8.06
CA GLY A 205 -2.93 -13.44 -7.81
C GLY A 205 -3.77 -14.05 -6.69
N GLY A 206 -5.00 -13.56 -6.48
CA GLY A 206 -5.88 -14.03 -5.41
C GLY A 206 -5.51 -13.53 -4.01
N LEU A 207 -4.57 -12.59 -3.88
CA LEU A 207 -4.19 -11.94 -2.62
C LEU A 207 -4.62 -10.48 -2.61
N GLU A 208 -5.03 -9.99 -1.43
CA GLU A 208 -5.36 -8.59 -1.23
C GLU A 208 -4.10 -7.81 -0.84
N PHE A 209 -3.80 -6.74 -1.58
CA PHE A 209 -2.64 -5.89 -1.34
C PHE A 209 -3.01 -4.58 -0.63
N ILE A 210 -4.09 -3.93 -1.07
CA ILE A 210 -4.52 -2.62 -0.57
C ILE A 210 -6.01 -2.68 -0.23
N SER A 211 -6.35 -2.10 0.92
CA SER A 211 -7.71 -1.89 1.36
C SER A 211 -7.93 -0.45 1.82
N LEU A 212 -8.90 0.24 1.22
CA LEU A 212 -9.42 1.52 1.70
C LEU A 212 -10.70 1.22 2.48
N GLN A 213 -10.70 1.48 3.79
CA GLN A 213 -11.82 1.17 4.67
C GLN A 213 -12.36 2.47 5.27
N GLU A 214 -13.62 2.80 4.98
CA GLU A 214 -14.34 3.88 5.66
C GLU A 214 -15.11 3.31 6.84
N ASN A 215 -14.92 3.91 8.02
CA ASN A 215 -15.47 3.45 9.30
C ASN A 215 -15.59 4.66 10.24
N ALA A 216 -15.81 4.44 11.54
CA ALA A 216 -15.66 5.53 12.52
C ALA A 216 -14.27 6.17 12.51
N ASN A 217 -13.24 5.42 12.06
CA ASN A 217 -11.92 5.93 11.71
C ASN A 217 -11.52 5.32 10.35
N ASP A 218 -11.27 6.16 9.36
CA ASP A 218 -10.90 5.72 8.02
C ASP A 218 -9.44 5.27 7.98
N VAL A 219 -9.17 4.16 7.26
CA VAL A 219 -7.81 3.59 7.16
C VAL A 219 -7.48 3.16 5.74
N LEU A 220 -6.22 3.41 5.35
CA LEU A 220 -5.55 2.70 4.26
C LEU A 220 -4.78 1.55 4.91
N VAL A 221 -5.15 0.31 4.58
CA VAL A 221 -4.43 -0.88 5.01
C VAL A 221 -3.69 -1.49 3.84
N ILE A 222 -2.44 -1.86 4.08
CA ILE A 222 -1.62 -2.65 3.16
C ILE A 222 -1.37 -3.99 3.85
N ASN A 223 -1.58 -5.09 3.13
CA ASN A 223 -1.45 -6.45 3.65
C ASN A 223 -2.40 -6.77 4.83
N GLU A 224 -3.69 -6.45 4.72
CA GLU A 224 -4.70 -6.78 5.75
C GLU A 224 -4.76 -8.28 6.06
N THR A 225 -4.48 -9.12 5.06
CA THR A 225 -4.48 -10.59 5.23
C THR A 225 -3.32 -11.12 6.08
N GLY A 226 -2.32 -10.28 6.37
CA GLY A 226 -1.16 -10.65 7.19
C GLY A 226 -0.31 -11.77 6.58
N VAL A 227 -0.32 -11.91 5.25
CA VAL A 227 0.54 -12.86 4.54
C VAL A 227 1.97 -12.32 4.47
N ASP A 228 2.94 -13.17 4.12
CA ASP A 228 4.30 -12.73 3.82
C ASP A 228 4.29 -11.84 2.58
N MET A 229 4.13 -10.54 2.80
CA MET A 229 4.05 -9.50 1.77
C MET A 229 4.89 -8.31 2.18
N ASN A 230 5.95 -8.09 1.40
CA ASN A 230 6.80 -6.92 1.57
C ASN A 230 6.14 -5.68 0.99
N THR A 231 6.17 -4.59 1.74
CA THR A 231 5.69 -3.28 1.28
C THR A 231 6.87 -2.36 1.00
N ARG A 232 6.87 -1.71 -0.17
CA ARG A 232 7.98 -0.85 -0.59
C ARG A 232 7.48 0.48 -1.14
N ILE A 233 8.10 1.57 -0.69
CA ILE A 233 7.97 2.90 -1.30
C ILE A 233 9.32 3.28 -1.90
N GLU A 234 9.32 3.55 -3.20
CA GLU A 234 10.52 3.95 -3.93
C GLU A 234 10.62 5.48 -4.07
N THR A 235 11.85 5.99 -4.18
CA THR A 235 12.13 7.36 -4.66
C THR A 235 13.06 7.27 -5.87
N SER A 236 13.31 8.39 -6.55
CA SER A 236 14.08 8.42 -7.82
C SER A 236 15.39 7.64 -7.82
N ASN A 237 16.07 7.53 -6.68
CA ASN A 237 17.37 6.84 -6.55
C ASN A 237 17.41 5.76 -5.46
N LYS A 238 16.26 5.40 -4.87
CA LYS A 238 16.18 4.40 -3.80
C LYS A 238 14.95 3.53 -3.95
N THR A 239 15.19 2.30 -4.38
CA THR A 239 14.16 1.25 -4.46
C THR A 239 13.53 1.02 -3.09
N ASN A 240 14.33 0.87 -2.03
CA ASN A 240 13.82 0.64 -0.67
C ASN A 240 13.92 1.91 0.19
N ALA A 241 13.27 3.01 -0.22
CA ALA A 241 13.31 4.25 0.56
C ALA A 241 12.58 4.07 1.90
N LEU A 242 11.42 3.43 1.87
CA LEU A 242 10.74 2.81 3.01
C LEU A 242 10.40 1.37 2.62
N PHE A 243 10.75 0.42 3.49
CA PHE A 243 10.50 -0.99 3.27
C PHE A 243 9.94 -1.61 4.55
N VAL A 244 8.88 -2.41 4.42
CA VAL A 244 8.36 -3.26 5.49
C VAL A 244 8.59 -4.70 5.04
N ASP A 245 9.33 -5.46 5.83
CA ASP A 245 9.55 -6.89 5.65
C ASP A 245 8.40 -7.65 6.30
N GLY A 246 7.53 -8.23 5.47
CA GLY A 246 6.35 -8.97 5.93
C GLY A 246 6.70 -10.32 6.57
N ALA A 247 7.90 -10.87 6.32
CA ALA A 247 8.34 -12.13 6.90
C ALA A 247 9.00 -11.95 8.27
N ASN A 248 9.67 -10.81 8.49
CA ASN A 248 10.48 -10.55 9.69
C ASN A 248 9.91 -9.45 10.60
N ASP A 249 8.73 -8.91 10.30
CA ASP A 249 8.02 -7.90 11.08
C ASP A 249 8.86 -6.63 11.38
N ASN A 250 9.72 -6.22 10.43
CA ASN A 250 10.62 -5.09 10.63
C ASN A 250 10.59 -4.08 9.48
N VAL A 251 11.11 -2.89 9.76
CA VAL A 251 11.10 -1.73 8.86
C VAL A 251 12.51 -1.32 8.50
N GLY A 252 12.76 -1.10 7.21
CA GLY A 252 14.01 -0.57 6.68
C GLY A 252 13.82 0.81 6.07
N LEU A 253 14.74 1.72 6.38
CA LEU A 253 14.96 2.98 5.68
C LEU A 253 16.27 2.90 4.91
N GLY A 254 16.19 2.78 3.58
CA GLY A 254 17.35 2.63 2.71
C GLY A 254 17.87 1.20 2.53
N THR A 255 17.20 0.19 3.11
CA THR A 255 17.51 -1.24 2.94
C THR A 255 16.23 -2.02 2.68
N GLY A 256 16.32 -3.07 1.84
CA GLY A 256 15.24 -4.04 1.60
C GLY A 256 15.44 -5.36 2.35
N ALA A 257 16.44 -5.42 3.24
CA ALA A 257 16.71 -6.54 4.12
C ALA A 257 17.14 -5.97 5.47
N PRO A 258 16.20 -5.41 6.26
CA PRO A 258 16.52 -4.90 7.57
C PRO A 258 17.01 -6.05 8.45
N ASN A 259 17.98 -5.79 9.32
CA ASN A 259 18.54 -6.79 10.20
C ASN A 259 17.44 -7.40 11.08
N ALA A 260 17.37 -8.73 11.12
CA ALA A 260 16.32 -9.45 11.86
C ALA A 260 16.28 -9.15 13.37
N SER A 261 17.35 -8.61 13.94
CA SER A 261 17.37 -8.16 15.35
C SER A 261 16.87 -6.73 15.57
N ALA A 262 16.59 -5.99 14.50
CA ALA A 262 16.12 -4.61 14.56
C ALA A 262 14.65 -4.54 14.14
N GLN A 263 13.84 -3.80 14.90
CA GLN A 263 12.49 -3.42 14.48
C GLN A 263 12.52 -2.31 13.42
N LEU A 264 13.51 -1.42 13.50
CA LEU A 264 13.77 -0.35 12.55
C LEU A 264 15.26 -0.27 12.24
N GLU A 265 15.64 -0.39 10.97
CA GLU A 265 17.00 -0.14 10.50
C GLU A 265 17.06 1.12 9.62
N ILE A 266 18.11 1.91 9.82
CA ILE A 266 18.42 3.08 9.00
C ILE A 266 19.80 2.85 8.39
N ALA A 267 19.81 2.42 7.13
CA ALA A 267 20.98 1.81 6.49
C ALA A 267 21.75 2.76 5.57
N ASP A 268 21.34 4.02 5.44
CA ASP A 268 22.06 5.01 4.62
C ASP A 268 23.48 5.23 5.18
N THR A 269 24.51 5.07 4.35
CA THR A 269 25.92 5.14 4.78
C THR A 269 26.42 6.56 5.05
N ASN A 270 25.66 7.57 4.65
CA ASN A 270 26.03 8.98 4.79
C ASN A 270 24.90 9.86 5.37
N LYS A 271 23.92 9.23 6.02
CA LYS A 271 22.84 9.93 6.75
C LYS A 271 22.65 9.32 8.13
N GLY A 272 21.91 10.02 8.97
CA GLY A 272 21.53 9.54 10.29
C GLY A 272 20.16 10.09 10.68
N ILE A 273 19.78 9.86 11.94
CA ILE A 273 18.54 10.40 12.50
C ILE A 273 18.79 11.81 13.03
N LEU A 274 18.01 12.77 12.55
CA LEU A 274 17.89 14.06 13.21
C LEU A 274 16.73 14.01 14.21
N ILE A 275 17.03 13.85 15.48
CA ILE A 275 16.02 13.85 16.55
C ILE A 275 15.54 15.26 16.90
N ASN A 276 14.45 15.35 17.67
CA ASN A 276 13.91 16.62 18.14
C ASN A 276 14.95 17.41 18.96
N ARG A 277 15.12 18.69 18.60
CA ARG A 277 16.00 19.65 19.28
C ARG A 277 15.19 20.47 20.29
N VAL A 278 15.59 20.45 21.54
CA VAL A 278 14.80 20.99 22.66
C VAL A 278 15.69 21.90 23.51
N ALA A 279 15.19 23.06 23.93
CA ALA A 279 15.91 23.93 24.87
C ALA A 279 15.54 23.55 26.31
N LEU A 280 16.29 22.62 26.92
CA LEU A 280 16.07 22.22 28.30
C LEU A 280 16.43 23.37 29.26
N THR A 281 15.74 23.43 30.40
CA THR A 281 15.99 24.47 31.42
C THR A 281 16.78 23.95 32.61
N ALA A 282 16.58 22.68 32.98
CA ALA A 282 17.27 21.97 34.06
C ALA A 282 17.08 20.46 33.90
N THR A 283 17.98 19.64 34.45
CA THR A 283 17.84 18.17 34.35
C THR A 283 16.61 17.66 35.11
N ASN A 284 16.28 18.24 36.26
CA ASN A 284 15.13 17.86 37.08
C ASN A 284 13.79 18.48 36.64
N SER A 285 13.73 19.07 35.45
CA SER A 285 12.54 19.70 34.89
C SER A 285 12.12 18.99 33.62
N ALA A 286 10.89 18.47 33.57
CA ALA A 286 10.34 17.88 32.34
C ALA A 286 10.25 18.91 31.20
N ALA A 287 9.99 20.18 31.55
CA ALA A 287 9.82 21.25 30.59
C ALA A 287 11.09 21.44 29.72
N PRO A 288 10.92 21.75 28.43
CA PRO A 288 9.67 22.15 27.77
C PRO A 288 8.82 20.99 27.23
N VAL A 289 9.25 19.73 27.40
CA VAL A 289 8.43 18.58 27.01
C VAL A 289 7.39 18.32 28.10
N THR A 290 6.11 18.35 27.74
CA THR A 290 5.05 18.02 28.70
C THR A 290 4.93 16.50 28.79
N THR A 291 4.99 15.96 30.01
CA THR A 291 4.87 14.50 30.29
C THR A 291 5.76 13.63 29.38
N PRO A 292 7.08 13.82 29.35
CA PRO A 292 7.98 13.00 28.54
C PRO A 292 7.89 11.53 28.95
N ALA A 293 7.80 10.64 27.96
CA ALA A 293 7.86 9.20 28.20
C ALA A 293 9.27 8.78 28.65
N THR A 294 9.37 7.79 29.54
CA THR A 294 10.67 7.20 29.90
C THR A 294 11.37 6.65 28.65
N GLY A 295 12.65 6.99 28.49
CA GLY A 295 13.45 6.66 27.31
C GLY A 295 13.34 7.67 26.16
N LEU A 296 12.51 8.71 26.26
CA LEU A 296 12.41 9.75 25.23
C LEU A 296 13.77 10.43 25.03
N LEU A 297 14.31 10.33 23.82
CA LEU A 297 15.59 10.92 23.42
C LEU A 297 15.39 12.29 22.78
N VAL A 298 16.16 13.29 23.23
CA VAL A 298 16.18 14.65 22.69
C VAL A 298 17.60 15.15 22.54
N TYR A 299 17.80 16.13 21.65
CA TYR A 299 19.03 16.91 21.59
C TYR A 299 18.79 18.25 22.29
N ASN A 300 19.40 18.45 23.47
CA ASN A 300 19.36 19.73 24.15
C ASN A 300 20.16 20.79 23.38
N THR A 301 19.61 21.99 23.21
CA THR A 301 20.28 23.13 22.57
C THR A 301 20.69 24.23 23.55
N ALA A 302 20.25 24.17 24.81
CA ALA A 302 20.48 25.22 25.79
C ALA A 302 21.65 24.92 26.72
N ASN A 303 22.33 25.99 27.16
CA ASN A 303 23.17 25.97 28.35
C ASN A 303 22.38 26.68 29.46
N ALA A 304 21.86 25.93 30.43
CA ALA A 304 20.95 26.44 31.44
C ALA A 304 21.15 25.74 32.80
N SER A 305 20.69 26.41 33.86
CA SER A 305 20.91 26.05 35.27
C SER A 305 22.40 25.87 35.65
N THR A 306 22.65 25.48 36.89
CA THR A 306 23.99 25.26 37.46
C THR A 306 23.97 24.05 38.39
N GLY A 307 25.17 23.58 38.76
CA GLY A 307 25.33 22.44 39.68
C GLY A 307 24.70 21.15 39.16
N SER A 308 24.09 20.38 40.07
CA SER A 308 23.49 19.06 39.76
C SER A 308 22.30 19.10 38.81
N THR A 309 21.76 20.30 38.53
CA THR A 309 20.61 20.48 37.63
C THR A 309 21.00 21.10 36.28
N GLN A 310 22.29 21.37 36.05
CA GLN A 310 22.78 21.98 34.82
C GLN A 310 22.47 21.13 33.59
N VAL A 311 22.07 21.78 32.52
CA VAL A 311 21.99 21.21 31.17
C VAL A 311 22.92 21.96 30.23
N LEU A 312 23.63 21.22 29.41
CA LEU A 312 24.49 21.70 28.32
C LEU A 312 24.03 21.10 26.99
N PRO A 313 24.33 21.73 25.84
CA PRO A 313 23.95 21.15 24.54
C PRO A 313 24.48 19.72 24.35
N GLY A 314 23.63 18.82 23.86
CA GLY A 314 23.97 17.39 23.73
C GLY A 314 22.75 16.48 23.80
N PHE A 315 22.97 15.16 23.72
CA PHE A 315 21.89 14.17 23.81
C PHE A 315 21.47 13.92 25.26
N TYR A 316 20.15 13.94 25.51
CA TYR A 316 19.54 13.60 26.79
C TYR A 316 18.42 12.60 26.57
N TYR A 317 18.22 11.69 27.52
CA TYR A 317 17.00 10.90 27.61
C TYR A 317 16.27 11.15 28.93
N TRP A 318 14.96 10.99 28.94
CA TRP A 318 14.16 11.08 30.17
C TRP A 318 14.17 9.75 30.92
N ASP A 319 14.53 9.73 32.21
CA ASP A 319 14.55 8.49 33.02
C ASP A 319 13.22 8.18 33.72
N GLY A 320 12.21 9.02 33.54
CA GLY A 320 10.93 8.98 34.28
C GLY A 320 10.79 10.10 35.31
N SER A 321 11.91 10.73 35.71
CA SER A 321 11.96 11.78 36.74
C SER A 321 12.85 12.98 36.38
N ARG A 322 13.88 12.79 35.54
CA ARG A 322 14.84 13.81 35.11
C ARG A 322 15.45 13.46 33.75
N TRP A 323 16.04 14.48 33.12
CA TRP A 323 16.88 14.34 31.94
C TRP A 323 18.28 13.87 32.30
N ILE A 324 18.72 12.79 31.67
CA ILE A 324 20.06 12.21 31.81
C ILE A 324 20.86 12.49 30.54
N ALA A 325 22.00 13.17 30.69
CA ALA A 325 22.92 13.39 29.59
C ALA A 325 23.59 12.07 29.19
N MET A 326 23.66 11.77 27.88
CA MET A 326 24.31 10.56 27.37
C MET A 326 25.82 10.68 27.17
N GLY A 327 26.35 11.91 27.26
CA GLY A 327 27.77 12.19 27.40
C GLY A 327 27.92 13.29 28.44
N GLY A 328 28.53 12.98 29.59
CA GLY A 328 28.58 13.87 30.75
C GLY A 328 29.05 15.27 30.36
N THR A 329 28.30 16.28 30.82
CA THR A 329 28.55 17.72 30.57
C THR A 329 29.20 18.10 29.22
N GLY A 330 28.73 17.50 28.12
CA GLY A 330 29.26 17.76 26.78
C GLY A 330 30.55 17.01 26.42
N GLY A 331 30.74 15.80 26.92
CA GLY A 331 31.93 14.97 26.67
C GLY A 331 33.17 15.43 27.45
N LYS A 332 32.97 16.07 28.61
CA LYS A 332 34.03 16.63 29.44
C LYS A 332 34.43 15.74 30.62
N ASP A 333 33.88 14.53 30.69
CA ASP A 333 34.29 13.54 31.67
C ASP A 333 35.78 13.21 31.47
N TRP A 334 36.47 12.87 32.55
CA TRP A 334 37.86 12.45 32.44
C TRP A 334 37.90 10.99 31.97
N SER A 335 38.40 10.75 30.75
CA SER A 335 38.52 9.41 30.19
C SER A 335 39.53 8.55 30.95
N LEU A 336 39.27 7.24 31.03
CA LEU A 336 40.25 6.25 31.54
C LEU A 336 41.50 6.16 30.67
N GLU A 337 41.40 6.54 29.39
CA GLU A 337 42.51 6.61 28.44
C GLU A 337 43.17 8.02 28.43
N GLY A 338 42.65 8.95 29.23
CA GLY A 338 43.09 10.34 29.28
C GLY A 338 42.45 11.23 28.20
N ASN A 339 42.65 12.54 28.34
CA ASN A 339 42.09 13.56 27.46
C ASN A 339 43.24 14.33 26.76
N ALA A 340 43.16 14.53 25.44
CA ALA A 340 44.13 15.32 24.68
C ALA A 340 43.70 16.80 24.56
N GLY A 341 44.67 17.72 24.38
CA GLY A 341 44.38 19.14 24.08
C GLY A 341 43.85 19.98 25.26
N THR A 342 44.09 19.55 26.51
CA THR A 342 43.62 20.24 27.71
C THR A 342 44.31 21.60 27.93
N ASN A 343 43.56 22.58 28.45
CA ASN A 343 44.09 23.85 28.96
C ASN A 343 44.09 23.84 30.50
N ALA A 344 45.25 24.02 31.12
CA ALA A 344 45.43 23.94 32.58
C ALA A 344 44.62 24.98 33.40
N GLY A 345 44.19 26.10 32.79
CA GLY A 345 43.34 27.10 33.45
C GLY A 345 41.83 26.82 33.37
N VAL A 346 41.41 25.84 32.56
CA VAL A 346 39.99 25.54 32.27
C VAL A 346 39.64 24.08 32.52
N ASN A 347 40.56 23.15 32.27
CA ASN A 347 40.34 21.71 32.36
C ASN A 347 41.15 21.12 33.52
N PHE A 348 40.47 20.46 34.45
CA PHE A 348 41.11 19.78 35.57
C PHE A 348 40.24 18.62 36.06
N ILE A 349 40.86 17.68 36.77
CA ILE A 349 40.16 16.72 37.63
C ILE A 349 40.12 17.34 39.02
N GLY A 350 38.93 17.52 39.59
CA GLY A 350 38.78 18.06 40.93
C GLY A 350 37.41 18.65 41.17
N THR A 351 37.29 19.34 42.30
CA THR A 351 36.08 20.04 42.73
C THR A 351 36.22 21.55 42.47
N THR A 352 35.11 22.22 42.17
CA THR A 352 35.04 23.70 42.06
C THR A 352 34.55 24.36 43.34
N ASP A 353 34.05 23.58 44.30
CA ASP A 353 33.55 24.01 45.58
C ASP A 353 34.51 23.64 46.73
N ASN A 354 34.18 24.03 47.96
CA ASN A 354 35.02 23.81 49.14
C ASN A 354 34.89 22.37 49.69
N THR A 355 35.11 21.40 48.81
CA THR A 355 35.02 19.96 49.08
C THR A 355 36.35 19.28 48.70
N ASP A 356 36.80 18.33 49.52
CA ASP A 356 38.03 17.58 49.26
C ASP A 356 37.93 16.71 48.00
N PHE A 357 39.01 16.61 47.23
CA PHE A 357 39.13 15.68 46.10
C PHE A 357 39.85 14.40 46.55
N VAL A 358 39.22 13.24 46.34
CA VAL A 358 39.70 11.95 46.86
C VAL A 358 39.87 10.92 45.75
N LEU A 359 41.04 10.28 45.70
CA LEU A 359 41.36 9.14 44.85
C LEU A 359 41.31 7.84 45.67
N ARG A 360 40.60 6.85 45.14
CA ARG A 360 40.35 5.56 45.80
C ARG A 360 40.77 4.39 44.91
N THR A 361 41.08 3.25 45.54
CA THR A 361 41.22 1.95 44.88
C THR A 361 40.52 0.90 45.72
N ASN A 362 39.63 0.11 45.12
CA ASN A 362 38.75 -0.85 45.83
C ASN A 362 37.99 -0.17 46.99
N ASP A 363 37.36 0.97 46.70
CA ASP A 363 36.65 1.83 47.66
C ASP A 363 37.46 2.30 48.88
N THR A 364 38.78 2.08 48.86
CA THR A 364 39.68 2.52 49.92
C THR A 364 40.39 3.79 49.48
N GLU A 365 40.36 4.82 50.32
CA GLU A 365 41.09 6.06 50.11
C GLU A 365 42.60 5.81 50.01
N ARG A 366 43.21 6.37 48.96
CA ARG A 366 44.65 6.29 48.69
C ARG A 366 45.30 7.66 48.72
N LEU A 367 44.62 8.67 48.19
CA LEU A 367 45.08 10.04 48.17
C LEU A 367 43.91 10.99 48.37
N ARG A 368 44.07 12.00 49.22
CA ARG A 368 43.13 13.10 49.39
C ARG A 368 43.85 14.43 49.23
N PHE A 369 43.24 15.31 48.45
CA PHE A 369 43.56 16.73 48.40
C PHE A 369 42.47 17.48 49.18
N LEU A 370 42.87 18.08 50.31
CA LEU A 370 41.98 18.93 51.10
C LEU A 370 41.63 20.17 50.29
N SER A 371 40.38 20.62 50.41
CA SER A 371 39.95 21.94 49.93
C SER A 371 40.80 23.09 50.50
N ALA A 372 41.43 22.87 51.66
CA ALA A 372 42.38 23.79 52.30
C ALA A 372 43.79 23.83 51.65
N GLY A 373 44.07 23.01 50.64
CA GLY A 373 45.32 23.05 49.85
C GLY A 373 46.37 21.98 50.18
N ASN A 374 46.14 21.12 51.18
CA ASN A 374 47.09 20.06 51.57
C ASN A 374 46.75 18.72 50.92
N ALA A 375 47.75 17.85 50.74
CA ALA A 375 47.57 16.50 50.23
C ALA A 375 48.02 15.42 51.23
N GLY A 376 47.33 14.27 51.25
CA GLY A 376 47.70 13.11 52.06
C GLY A 376 47.60 11.81 51.28
N LEU A 377 48.67 11.00 51.32
CA LEU A 377 48.72 9.62 50.88
C LEU A 377 48.47 8.70 52.08
N GLY A 378 47.52 7.78 51.97
CA GLY A 378 47.05 6.96 53.11
C GLY A 378 46.01 7.70 53.98
N SER A 379 45.70 7.20 55.18
CA SER A 379 44.53 7.70 55.92
C SER A 379 44.76 9.12 56.48
N ALA A 380 43.98 10.08 55.97
CA ALA A 380 43.74 11.45 56.46
C ALA A 380 44.98 12.38 56.65
N PRO A 381 45.19 13.40 55.79
CA PRO A 381 46.20 14.43 56.00
C PRO A 381 45.87 15.37 57.18
N TYR A 382 46.91 15.89 57.84
CA TYR A 382 46.77 17.02 58.77
C TYR A 382 46.79 18.36 58.02
N THR A 383 46.15 19.38 58.59
CA THR A 383 46.02 20.71 57.98
C THR A 383 47.30 21.56 58.00
N ASN A 384 48.36 21.09 58.64
CA ASN A 384 49.63 21.81 58.80
C ASN A 384 50.80 21.24 57.97
N VAL A 385 50.55 20.29 57.05
CA VAL A 385 51.60 19.69 56.20
C VAL A 385 51.13 19.59 54.75
N ALA A 386 52.01 19.94 53.80
CA ALA A 386 51.65 19.96 52.37
C ALA A 386 51.50 18.55 51.76
N LEU A 387 52.36 17.60 52.16
CA LEU A 387 52.28 16.20 51.81
C LEU A 387 52.55 15.35 53.05
N ARG A 388 51.62 14.44 53.36
CA ARG A 388 51.82 13.39 54.38
C ARG A 388 51.72 12.03 53.73
N VAL A 389 52.64 11.12 54.07
CA VAL A 389 52.44 9.69 53.87
C VAL A 389 52.15 9.06 55.22
N ASN A 390 50.96 8.47 55.36
CA ASN A 390 50.52 7.79 56.57
C ASN A 390 49.94 6.44 56.16
N ASP A 391 50.83 5.48 55.94
CA ASP A 391 50.48 4.10 55.65
C ASP A 391 50.99 3.16 56.74
N GLY A 392 50.40 1.97 56.81
CA GLY A 392 50.85 0.91 57.72
C GLY A 392 51.99 0.08 57.13
N SER A 393 52.72 0.63 56.15
CA SER A 393 53.79 -0.07 55.42
C SER A 393 55.14 0.10 56.12
N ASP A 394 56.10 -0.77 55.80
CA ASP A 394 57.45 -0.72 56.37
C ASP A 394 58.22 0.58 56.01
N TYR A 395 57.85 1.23 54.89
CA TYR A 395 58.46 2.48 54.41
C TYR A 395 57.38 3.45 53.91
N GLY A 396 57.35 4.68 54.46
CA GLY A 396 56.44 5.73 54.00
C GLY A 396 56.92 6.46 52.73
N ILE A 397 58.23 6.63 52.54
CA ILE A 397 58.80 7.21 51.31
C ILE A 397 60.10 6.46 51.01
N VAL A 398 60.21 5.89 49.81
CA VAL A 398 61.46 5.32 49.27
C VAL A 398 61.89 6.19 48.09
N THR A 399 63.14 6.65 48.10
CA THR A 399 63.71 7.44 47.00
C THR A 399 64.92 6.71 46.42
N GLU A 400 64.93 6.52 45.10
CA GLU A 400 66.03 5.90 44.38
C GLU A 400 66.49 6.84 43.25
N THR A 401 67.80 7.04 43.10
CA THR A 401 68.38 7.88 42.02
C THR A 401 69.42 7.09 41.26
N SER A 402 69.34 7.07 39.93
CA SER A 402 70.06 6.07 39.13
C SER A 402 71.43 6.49 38.58
N THR A 403 71.88 7.75 38.63
CA THR A 403 73.17 8.10 37.99
C THR A 403 74.04 9.20 38.63
N THR A 404 73.54 10.28 39.25
CA THR A 404 74.32 11.24 40.08
C THR A 404 73.39 12.35 40.62
N GLY A 405 72.75 12.14 41.78
CA GLY A 405 71.82 13.09 42.38
C GLY A 405 71.51 12.75 43.85
N GLY A 406 70.80 13.63 44.56
CA GLY A 406 70.31 13.36 45.91
C GLY A 406 68.88 12.83 45.88
N GLY A 407 68.60 11.72 46.59
CA GLY A 407 67.25 11.13 46.66
C GLY A 407 66.22 12.06 47.31
N VAL A 408 66.65 12.85 48.29
CA VAL A 408 65.87 13.92 48.91
C VAL A 408 66.77 15.14 49.05
N LEU A 409 66.32 16.31 48.57
CA LEU A 409 66.93 17.61 48.85
C LEU A 409 65.98 18.37 49.77
N ALA A 410 66.43 18.64 50.99
CA ALA A 410 65.68 19.44 51.94
C ALA A 410 66.39 20.79 52.12
N LEU A 411 65.67 21.88 51.83
CA LEU A 411 66.17 23.25 51.90
C LEU A 411 65.26 24.04 52.82
N GLU A 412 65.82 24.60 53.89
CA GLU A 412 65.16 25.56 54.76
C GLU A 412 65.96 26.86 54.67
N SER A 413 65.26 27.98 54.44
CA SER A 413 65.90 29.29 54.18
C SER A 413 65.69 30.29 55.32
N GLY A 414 64.89 29.91 56.32
CA GLY A 414 64.68 30.62 57.57
C GLY A 414 65.56 30.07 58.69
N SER A 415 64.94 29.75 59.83
CA SER A 415 65.63 29.28 61.05
C SER A 415 65.14 27.90 61.52
N GLY A 416 64.48 27.15 60.65
CA GLY A 416 63.94 25.83 60.93
C GLY A 416 64.87 24.70 60.52
N ASP A 417 64.45 23.47 60.83
CA ASP A 417 65.15 22.27 60.40
C ASP A 417 64.76 21.93 58.96
N ALA A 418 65.74 21.83 58.06
CA ALA A 418 65.49 21.38 56.70
C ALA A 418 65.07 19.91 56.63
N LEU A 419 65.70 19.05 57.43
CA LEU A 419 65.36 17.64 57.55
C LEU A 419 65.49 17.23 59.02
N SER A 420 64.41 16.67 59.57
CA SER A 420 64.41 16.11 60.92
C SER A 420 63.97 14.66 60.84
N GLY A 421 64.80 13.75 61.38
CA GLY A 421 64.45 12.36 61.55
C GLY A 421 64.13 12.08 63.02
N GLN A 422 62.86 11.87 63.31
CA GLN A 422 62.36 11.62 64.65
C GLN A 422 61.75 10.23 64.71
N ASN A 423 62.21 9.40 65.64
CA ASN A 423 61.55 8.15 65.99
C ASN A 423 61.03 8.27 67.42
N SER A 424 59.70 8.18 67.58
CA SER A 424 59.06 8.21 68.90
C SER A 424 58.85 6.80 69.48
N GLY A 425 59.25 5.76 68.75
CA GLY A 425 59.30 4.35 69.18
C GLY A 425 60.74 3.91 69.49
N THR A 426 61.04 2.62 69.32
CA THR A 426 62.34 2.02 69.70
C THR A 426 63.38 1.99 68.58
N GLY A 427 63.09 2.56 67.41
CA GLY A 427 63.99 2.55 66.25
C GLY A 427 64.89 3.79 66.16
N LEU A 428 65.64 3.88 65.07
CA LEU A 428 66.53 5.03 64.79
C LEU A 428 65.74 6.20 64.20
N GLY A 429 66.12 7.44 64.54
CA GLY A 429 65.56 8.66 63.94
C GLY A 429 66.10 8.94 62.53
N VAL A 430 67.41 8.81 62.34
CA VAL A 430 68.08 8.90 61.03
C VAL A 430 69.10 7.76 60.94
N PHE A 431 69.09 6.99 59.85
CA PHE A 431 70.09 5.96 59.56
C PHE A 431 70.77 6.28 58.23
N GLY A 432 72.08 6.48 58.26
CA GLY A 432 72.88 6.76 57.08
C GLY A 432 73.74 5.55 56.71
N TYR A 433 73.63 5.05 55.48
CA TYR A 433 74.47 3.98 54.94
C TYR A 433 75.02 4.39 53.57
N ALA A 434 76.32 4.20 53.37
CA ALA A 434 76.95 4.35 52.07
C ALA A 434 77.95 3.22 51.86
N ALA A 435 77.83 2.50 50.75
CA ALA A 435 78.72 1.37 50.45
C ALA A 435 80.18 1.81 50.21
N ASN A 436 80.37 3.01 49.67
CA ASN A 436 81.69 3.48 49.20
C ASN A 436 82.09 4.88 49.72
N THR A 437 81.27 5.55 50.54
CA THR A 437 81.50 6.95 50.99
C THR A 437 80.92 7.19 52.41
N HIS A 438 80.33 8.37 52.69
CA HIS A 438 79.78 8.73 53.99
C HIS A 438 78.28 8.43 54.06
N GLY A 439 77.83 7.70 55.08
CA GLY A 439 76.40 7.50 55.35
C GLY A 439 75.69 8.79 55.80
N MET A 440 76.41 9.72 56.42
CA MET A 440 75.95 11.07 56.78
C MET A 440 77.14 12.03 56.69
N TYR A 441 76.96 13.17 56.02
CA TYR A 441 77.97 14.23 55.91
C TYR A 441 77.33 15.55 56.30
N ALA A 442 77.75 16.11 57.43
CA ALA A 442 77.26 17.38 57.94
C ALA A 442 78.36 18.44 57.83
N THR A 443 78.02 19.62 57.31
CA THR A 443 78.88 20.80 57.30
C THR A 443 78.09 22.00 57.80
N THR A 444 78.73 22.88 58.56
CA THR A 444 78.13 24.16 58.98
C THR A 444 79.12 25.28 58.78
N ALA A 445 78.67 26.39 58.20
CA ALA A 445 79.45 27.63 58.14
C ALA A 445 79.29 28.48 59.42
N TYR A 446 78.37 28.09 60.32
CA TYR A 446 78.06 28.80 61.54
C TYR A 446 79.15 28.53 62.60
N THR A 447 79.79 29.59 63.09
CA THR A 447 80.88 29.53 64.06
C THR A 447 80.41 29.42 65.52
N GLY A 448 79.10 29.44 65.77
CA GLY A 448 78.49 29.27 67.09
C GLY A 448 78.12 27.81 67.37
N GLY A 449 79.07 27.01 67.83
CA GLY A 449 78.91 25.70 68.47
C GLY A 449 77.61 24.91 68.19
N ALA A 450 77.52 24.25 67.04
CA ALA A 450 76.63 23.10 66.87
C ALA A 450 77.47 21.83 66.98
N PHE A 451 77.31 21.11 68.09
CA PHE A 451 77.93 19.80 68.29
C PHE A 451 77.10 18.75 67.57
N LEU A 452 77.76 17.80 66.89
CA LEU A 452 77.20 16.47 66.74
C LEU A 452 77.06 15.92 68.17
N THR A 453 75.90 16.10 68.80
CA THR A 453 75.64 15.57 70.15
C THR A 453 75.30 14.10 69.98
N GLY A 454 76.29 13.31 69.56
CA GLY A 454 76.20 11.86 69.53
C GLY A 454 76.25 11.34 70.95
N GLY A 455 75.10 11.23 71.60
CA GLY A 455 74.96 10.41 72.79
C GLY A 455 75.11 8.95 72.36
N ILE A 456 76.28 8.36 72.60
CA ILE A 456 76.40 6.91 72.70
C ILE A 456 75.69 6.53 74.00
N ILE A 457 74.65 5.71 73.91
CA ILE A 457 74.27 4.82 75.03
C ILE A 457 74.83 3.45 74.70
#